data_AF-A0ABD4A4X6-F1
#
_entry.id   AF-A0ABD4A4X6-F1
#
_cell.length_a   1.000
_cell.length_b   1.000
_cell.length_c   1.000
_cell.angle_alpha   90.00
_cell.angle_beta   90.00
_cell.angle_gamma   90.00
#
_symmetry.space_group_name_H-M   'P 1'
#
loop_
_entity.id
_entity.type
_entity.pdbx_description
1 polymer ?
#
loop_
_entity_poly.entity_id
_entity_poly.type
_entity_poly.pdbx_seq_one_letter_code
_entity_poly.pdbx_strand_id
1 'polypeptide(L)'
;MNSSLSVTLDTFYTVTTVEFNEKLTEDVFFLNGEKADHTDTERVSNYLRAIRKFAKKHLFAVVRSENHVPTAAGFASSASGYAALAAAATKAIGLNLPPQELSQFARLGSGSACRSIYGGFVEWQKGVKEDGSDSFAVPILHEDDFPIAVLSVMVATNRKKVLSRAGMKRTVETSPFYQGWLDTVEHDLSELKHALELRDFTLLGEIAERNALKMHATTLGANPPFYYWQSATMEVMEAVQNIRSQGIEAYFTMDAGPNVKVLCLPEDEQKVYDQLKQIPSVKKIFTCHPGPGVTFLPTGEADVC
;
A
#
# COMPACT_ATOMS: atom_id res chain seq x y z
N MET A 1 11.48 7.25 9.47
CA MET A 1 11.61 7.06 10.93
C MET A 1 11.72 5.58 11.31
N ASN A 2 10.99 4.68 10.63
CA ASN A 2 11.08 3.24 10.86
C ASN A 2 10.96 2.47 9.53
N SER A 3 11.45 1.23 9.49
CA SER A 3 11.20 0.31 8.38
C SER A 3 9.76 -0.22 8.43
N SER A 4 9.30 -0.88 7.37
CA SER A 4 7.93 -1.45 7.33
C SER A 4 7.87 -2.67 6.44
N LEU A 5 6.93 -3.58 6.71
CA LEU A 5 6.74 -4.83 5.98
C LEU A 5 5.31 -4.89 5.44
N SER A 6 5.14 -5.40 4.22
CA SER A 6 3.82 -5.63 3.61
C SER A 6 3.79 -6.94 2.84
N VAL A 7 2.58 -7.40 2.53
CA VAL A 7 2.31 -8.40 1.50
C VAL A 7 1.74 -7.71 0.26
N THR A 8 2.28 -8.00 -0.91
CA THR A 8 1.73 -7.56 -2.20
C THR A 8 0.53 -8.43 -2.54
N LEU A 9 -0.56 -7.83 -3.04
CA LEU A 9 -1.83 -8.54 -3.27
C LEU A 9 -2.12 -8.73 -4.76
N ASP A 10 -2.71 -9.87 -5.12
CA ASP A 10 -3.09 -10.25 -6.49
C ASP A 10 -4.30 -9.48 -7.07
N THR A 11 -5.18 -9.01 -6.21
CA THR A 11 -6.52 -8.55 -6.62
C THR A 11 -6.56 -7.07 -7.01
N PHE A 12 -5.71 -6.24 -6.39
CA PHE A 12 -5.75 -4.79 -6.56
C PHE A 12 -4.51 -4.31 -7.30
N TYR A 13 -4.69 -3.77 -8.51
CA TYR A 13 -3.60 -3.29 -9.35
C TYR A 13 -3.90 -1.95 -10.03
N THR A 14 -2.84 -1.34 -10.55
CA THR A 14 -2.89 -0.12 -11.36
C THR A 14 -2.15 -0.35 -12.66
N VAL A 15 -2.77 0.00 -13.78
CA VAL A 15 -2.13 0.04 -15.10
C VAL A 15 -1.73 1.48 -15.39
N THR A 16 -0.51 1.70 -15.88
CA THR A 16 -0.05 3.03 -16.25
C THR A 16 0.74 2.99 -17.55
N THR A 17 0.34 3.87 -18.49
CA THR A 17 1.05 4.13 -19.74
C THR A 17 1.67 5.53 -19.66
N VAL A 18 2.95 5.63 -20.03
CA VAL A 18 3.68 6.90 -20.10
C VAL A 18 4.31 7.05 -21.47
N GLU A 19 3.99 8.15 -22.15
CA GLU A 19 4.58 8.51 -23.44
C GLU A 19 5.26 9.87 -23.33
N PHE A 20 6.58 9.90 -23.49
CA PHE A 20 7.34 11.15 -23.59
C PHE A 20 7.34 11.67 -25.03
N ASN A 21 7.09 12.97 -25.22
CA ASN A 21 6.99 13.56 -26.55
C ASN A 21 7.62 14.96 -26.59
N GLU A 22 8.46 15.21 -27.60
CA GLU A 22 9.17 16.49 -27.80
C GLU A 22 8.24 17.65 -28.14
N LYS A 23 7.04 17.38 -28.66
CA LYS A 23 6.05 18.39 -29.05
C LYS A 23 5.23 18.90 -27.87
N LEU A 24 5.27 18.21 -26.73
CA LEU A 24 4.54 18.64 -25.54
C LEU A 24 5.28 19.78 -24.85
N THR A 25 4.53 20.76 -24.35
CA THR A 25 5.05 21.88 -23.54
C THR A 25 4.73 21.74 -22.05
N GLU A 26 3.89 20.78 -21.71
CA GLU A 26 3.47 20.46 -20.34
C GLU A 26 3.10 18.98 -20.22
N ASP A 27 3.13 18.45 -19.00
CA ASP A 27 2.67 17.09 -18.70
C ASP A 27 1.14 17.04 -18.71
N VAL A 28 0.57 15.97 -19.26
CA VAL A 28 -0.88 15.74 -19.27
C VAL A 28 -1.17 14.44 -18.54
N PHE A 29 -2.08 14.48 -17.57
CA PHE A 29 -2.45 13.30 -16.78
C PHE A 29 -3.92 12.94 -16.95
N PHE A 30 -4.18 11.66 -17.20
CA PHE A 30 -5.50 11.04 -17.22
C PHE A 30 -5.56 9.94 -16.15
N LEU A 31 -6.64 9.92 -15.38
CA LEU A 31 -6.92 8.91 -14.37
C LEU A 31 -8.31 8.31 -14.63
N ASN A 32 -8.37 6.99 -14.84
CA ASN A 32 -9.60 6.24 -15.14
C ASN A 32 -10.38 6.85 -16.33
N GLY A 33 -9.68 7.13 -17.44
CA GLY A 33 -10.25 7.72 -18.65
C GLY A 33 -10.53 9.23 -18.59
N GLU A 34 -10.58 9.84 -17.41
CA GLU A 34 -10.85 11.27 -17.25
C GLU A 34 -9.56 12.09 -17.13
N LYS A 35 -9.56 13.31 -17.69
CA LYS A 35 -8.44 14.24 -17.50
C LYS A 35 -8.39 14.67 -16.03
N ALA A 36 -7.25 14.45 -15.39
CA ALA A 36 -7.07 14.83 -13.99
C ALA A 36 -7.12 16.36 -13.82
N ASP A 37 -7.47 16.80 -12.61
CA ASP A 37 -7.44 18.22 -12.28
C ASP A 37 -5.99 18.76 -12.20
N HIS A 38 -5.85 20.08 -12.06
CA HIS A 38 -4.55 20.73 -11.97
C HIS A 38 -3.72 20.21 -10.79
N THR A 39 -4.34 19.95 -9.64
CA THR A 39 -3.64 19.56 -8.41
C THR A 39 -3.02 18.18 -8.55
N ASP A 40 -3.77 17.22 -9.08
CA ASP A 40 -3.28 15.86 -9.29
C ASP A 40 -2.31 15.77 -10.46
N THR A 41 -2.53 16.55 -11.53
CA THR A 41 -1.57 16.68 -12.62
C THR A 41 -0.24 17.23 -12.11
N GLU A 42 -0.25 18.32 -11.33
CA GLU A 42 0.96 18.93 -10.79
C GLU A 42 1.77 17.96 -9.90
N ARG A 43 1.10 17.10 -9.12
CA ARG A 43 1.76 16.05 -8.33
C ARG A 43 2.52 15.06 -9.23
N VAL A 44 1.87 14.58 -10.28
CA VAL A 44 2.49 13.68 -11.27
C VAL A 44 3.63 14.39 -12.00
N SER A 45 3.45 15.63 -12.44
CA SER A 45 4.49 16.42 -13.12
C SER A 45 5.71 16.66 -12.24
N ASN A 46 5.51 16.95 -10.96
CA ASN A 46 6.58 17.10 -9.97
C ASN A 46 7.36 15.80 -9.80
N TYR A 47 6.67 14.65 -9.78
CA TYR A 47 7.32 13.35 -9.74
C TYR A 47 8.13 13.07 -11.02
N LEU A 48 7.53 13.25 -12.20
CA LEU A 48 8.21 13.08 -13.49
C LEU A 48 9.43 13.99 -13.65
N ARG A 49 9.41 15.19 -13.05
CA ARG A 49 10.57 16.11 -13.04
C ARG A 49 11.80 15.44 -12.42
N ALA A 50 11.65 14.65 -11.37
CA ALA A 50 12.77 13.93 -10.74
C ALA A 50 13.37 12.89 -11.69
N ILE A 51 12.52 12.09 -12.36
CA ILE A 51 12.94 11.09 -13.35
C ILE A 51 13.68 11.75 -14.52
N ARG A 52 13.11 12.82 -15.08
CA ARG A 52 13.70 13.57 -16.19
C ARG A 52 15.04 14.21 -15.86
N LYS A 53 15.15 14.78 -14.66
CA LYS A 53 16.41 15.34 -14.14
C LYS A 53 17.49 14.26 -14.08
N PHE A 54 17.15 13.06 -13.59
CA PHE A 54 18.08 11.93 -13.55
C PHE A 54 18.47 11.47 -14.96
N ALA A 55 17.51 11.33 -15.86
CA ALA A 55 17.72 10.94 -17.25
C ALA A 55 18.40 12.03 -18.11
N LYS A 56 18.57 13.25 -17.59
CA LYS A 56 19.07 14.44 -18.30
C LYS A 56 18.28 14.74 -19.59
N LYS A 57 16.94 14.60 -19.54
CA LYS A 57 16.04 14.91 -20.67
C LYS A 57 15.05 16.02 -20.31
N HIS A 58 14.68 16.82 -21.31
CA HIS A 58 13.73 17.94 -21.18
C HIS A 58 12.44 17.64 -21.96
N LEU A 59 11.81 16.50 -21.67
CA LEU A 59 10.59 16.03 -22.34
C LEU A 59 9.39 16.18 -21.41
N PHE A 60 8.21 16.39 -21.95
CA PHE A 60 6.97 16.21 -21.19
C PHE A 60 6.28 14.92 -21.59
N ALA A 61 5.35 14.45 -20.76
CA ALA A 61 4.68 13.17 -20.98
C ALA A 61 3.15 13.28 -20.95
N VAL A 62 2.52 12.41 -21.74
CA VAL A 62 1.14 12.00 -21.48
C VAL A 62 1.21 10.78 -20.56
N VAL A 63 0.54 10.87 -19.41
CA VAL A 63 0.37 9.78 -18.46
C VAL A 63 -1.10 9.37 -18.46
N ARG A 64 -1.35 8.09 -18.70
CA ARG A 64 -2.69 7.48 -18.58
C ARG A 64 -2.60 6.40 -17.50
N SER A 65 -3.41 6.52 -16.46
CA SER A 65 -3.43 5.56 -15.37
C SER A 65 -4.84 5.07 -15.09
N GLU A 66 -4.97 3.78 -14.83
CA GLU A 66 -6.24 3.14 -14.48
C GLU A 66 -6.08 2.32 -13.21
N ASN A 67 -6.92 2.61 -12.21
CA ASN A 67 -6.92 1.92 -10.94
C ASN A 67 -8.02 0.87 -10.92
N HIS A 68 -7.64 -0.40 -10.84
CA HIS A 68 -8.56 -1.51 -10.58
C HIS A 68 -8.79 -1.72 -9.07
N VAL A 69 -8.35 -0.76 -8.26
CA VAL A 69 -8.72 -0.61 -6.87
C VAL A 69 -10.07 0.11 -6.80
N PRO A 70 -11.07 -0.39 -6.05
CA PRO A 70 -12.34 0.29 -5.89
C PRO A 70 -12.13 1.68 -5.29
N THR A 71 -12.11 2.73 -6.13
CA THR A 71 -11.62 4.07 -5.73
C THR A 71 -12.53 4.71 -4.69
N ALA A 72 -13.83 4.37 -4.70
CA ALA A 72 -14.81 4.79 -3.70
C ALA A 72 -14.73 4.01 -2.38
N ALA A 73 -13.92 2.95 -2.28
CA ALA A 73 -13.84 2.11 -1.09
C ALA A 73 -12.82 2.58 -0.05
N GLY A 74 -11.98 3.58 -0.33
CA GLY A 74 -10.99 4.07 0.66
C GLY A 74 -9.75 3.17 0.83
N PHE A 75 -9.54 2.19 -0.05
CA PHE A 75 -8.28 1.45 -0.17
C PHE A 75 -7.13 2.34 -0.66
N ALA A 76 -5.90 1.95 -0.36
CA ALA A 76 -4.70 2.71 -0.71
C ALA A 76 -4.35 2.54 -2.20
N SER A 77 -4.75 3.49 -3.05
CA SER A 77 -4.44 3.47 -4.49
C SER A 77 -3.11 4.14 -4.86
N SER A 78 -2.52 4.93 -3.96
CA SER A 78 -1.29 5.68 -4.28
C SER A 78 -0.05 4.79 -4.37
N ALA A 79 0.01 3.69 -3.63
CA ALA A 79 1.16 2.79 -3.64
C ALA A 79 1.32 2.10 -5.00
N SER A 80 0.28 1.41 -5.47
CA SER A 80 0.25 0.77 -6.79
C SER A 80 0.40 1.80 -7.91
N GLY A 81 -0.26 2.96 -7.79
CA GLY A 81 -0.19 4.01 -8.81
C GLY A 81 1.21 4.59 -9.01
N TYR A 82 1.93 4.91 -7.93
CA TYR A 82 3.31 5.40 -8.07
C TYR A 82 4.31 4.29 -8.42
N ALA A 83 4.05 3.03 -8.06
CA ALA A 83 4.88 1.91 -8.50
C ALA A 83 4.76 1.70 -10.01
N ALA A 84 3.53 1.67 -10.54
CA ALA A 84 3.26 1.57 -11.97
C ALA A 84 3.81 2.78 -12.74
N LEU A 85 3.60 4.00 -12.23
CA LEU A 85 4.13 5.22 -12.82
C LEU A 85 5.67 5.23 -12.84
N ALA A 86 6.33 4.82 -11.76
CA ALA A 86 7.79 4.72 -11.70
C ALA A 86 8.31 3.79 -12.79
N ALA A 87 7.73 2.60 -12.90
CA ALA A 87 8.15 1.58 -13.85
C ALA A 87 7.92 2.03 -15.30
N ALA A 88 6.72 2.51 -15.60
CA ALA A 88 6.36 2.99 -16.93
C ALA A 88 7.21 4.20 -17.35
N ALA A 89 7.37 5.21 -16.48
CA ALA A 89 8.12 6.42 -16.81
C ALA A 89 9.62 6.17 -16.96
N THR A 90 10.23 5.37 -16.07
CA THR A 90 11.66 5.05 -16.17
C THR A 90 11.96 4.24 -17.43
N LYS A 91 11.13 3.24 -17.76
CA LYS A 91 11.26 2.50 -19.02
C LYS A 91 11.04 3.39 -20.24
N ALA A 92 9.96 4.19 -20.27
CA ALA A 92 9.61 5.04 -21.41
C ALA A 92 10.67 6.13 -21.69
N ILE A 93 11.33 6.65 -20.66
CA ILE A 93 12.41 7.64 -20.84
C ILE A 93 13.75 6.99 -21.22
N GLY A 94 13.85 5.66 -21.21
CA GLY A 94 15.03 4.89 -21.57
C GLY A 94 15.99 4.56 -20.42
N LEU A 95 15.51 4.59 -19.17
CA LEU A 95 16.27 4.10 -18.01
C LEU A 95 15.97 2.60 -17.82
N ASN A 96 16.97 1.76 -18.07
CA ASN A 96 16.91 0.33 -17.71
C ASN A 96 17.41 0.15 -16.27
N LEU A 97 16.53 0.40 -15.30
CA LEU A 97 16.89 0.35 -13.88
C LEU A 97 16.74 -1.07 -13.32
N PRO A 98 17.68 -1.52 -12.47
CA PRO A 98 17.46 -2.72 -11.66
C PRO A 98 16.30 -2.49 -10.67
N PRO A 99 15.63 -3.56 -10.18
CA PRO A 99 14.47 -3.45 -9.29
C PRO A 99 14.71 -2.60 -8.04
N GLN A 100 15.92 -2.66 -7.46
CA GLN A 100 16.29 -1.84 -6.31
C GLN A 100 16.24 -0.34 -6.62
N GLU A 101 16.82 0.09 -7.74
CA GLU A 101 16.78 1.50 -8.16
C GLU A 101 15.36 1.93 -8.52
N LEU A 102 14.61 1.06 -9.20
CA LEU A 102 13.20 1.31 -9.47
C LEU A 102 12.39 1.50 -8.18
N SER A 103 12.67 0.72 -7.14
CA SER A 103 12.08 0.86 -5.80
C SER A 103 12.40 2.22 -5.17
N GLN A 104 13.63 2.72 -5.32
CA GLN A 104 14.01 4.06 -4.87
C GLN A 104 13.23 5.15 -5.63
N PHE A 105 13.04 5.01 -6.94
CA PHE A 105 12.23 5.96 -7.71
C PHE A 105 10.75 5.91 -7.32
N ALA A 106 10.17 4.73 -7.10
CA ALA A 106 8.78 4.61 -6.65
C ALA A 106 8.56 5.29 -5.28
N ARG A 107 9.52 5.13 -4.35
CA ARG A 107 9.52 5.78 -3.03
C ARG A 107 9.36 7.30 -3.12
N LEU A 108 9.97 7.95 -4.11
CA LEU A 108 9.94 9.41 -4.27
C LEU A 108 8.53 9.95 -4.54
N GLY A 109 7.68 9.15 -5.19
CA GLY A 109 6.29 9.52 -5.45
C GLY A 109 5.38 9.24 -4.26
N SER A 110 5.45 8.02 -3.74
CA SER A 110 4.78 7.60 -2.51
C SER A 110 5.67 6.60 -1.78
N GLY A 111 5.99 6.87 -0.50
CA GLY A 111 6.94 6.04 0.25
C GLY A 111 6.65 4.54 0.18
N SER A 112 5.39 4.13 0.39
CA SER A 112 4.97 2.73 0.32
C SER A 112 5.00 2.11 -1.07
N ALA A 113 5.02 2.91 -2.15
CA ALA A 113 5.06 2.39 -3.52
C ALA A 113 6.33 1.60 -3.81
N CYS A 114 7.42 1.85 -3.07
CA CYS A 114 8.67 1.13 -3.21
C CYS A 114 8.52 -0.38 -2.98
N ARG A 115 7.59 -0.80 -2.11
CA ARG A 115 7.33 -2.21 -1.80
C ARG A 115 6.55 -2.91 -2.90
N SER A 116 5.66 -2.19 -3.59
CA SER A 116 4.87 -2.73 -4.70
C SER A 116 5.68 -3.01 -5.97
N ILE A 117 6.99 -2.74 -5.97
CA ILE A 117 7.89 -3.20 -7.05
C ILE A 117 8.06 -4.72 -7.04
N TYR A 118 7.99 -5.35 -5.86
CA TYR A 118 8.19 -6.77 -5.66
C TYR A 118 6.89 -7.49 -5.29
N GLY A 119 6.83 -8.80 -5.59
CA GLY A 119 5.76 -9.70 -5.18
C GLY A 119 5.95 -10.24 -3.76
N GLY A 120 4.96 -10.99 -3.28
CA GLY A 120 5.01 -11.68 -2.00
C GLY A 120 5.18 -10.75 -0.79
N PHE A 121 6.04 -11.12 0.15
CA PHE A 121 6.33 -10.32 1.35
C PHE A 121 7.53 -9.42 1.13
N VAL A 122 7.38 -8.13 1.43
CA VAL A 122 8.36 -7.10 1.06
C VAL A 122 8.60 -6.16 2.23
N GLU A 123 9.87 -5.93 2.56
CA GLU A 123 10.30 -4.93 3.55
C GLU A 123 10.74 -3.65 2.84
N TRP A 124 10.26 -2.50 3.28
CA TRP A 124 10.87 -1.20 3.02
C TRP A 124 11.85 -0.87 4.14
N GLN A 125 13.14 -0.81 3.78
CA GLN A 125 14.21 -0.41 4.66
C GLN A 125 14.24 1.12 4.79
N LYS A 126 14.24 1.61 6.03
CA LYS A 126 14.24 3.06 6.30
C LYS A 126 15.50 3.79 5.84
N GLY A 127 16.61 3.06 5.68
CA GLY A 127 17.93 3.62 5.41
C GLY A 127 18.50 4.42 6.58
N VAL A 128 19.80 4.69 6.54
CA VAL A 128 20.50 5.53 7.52
C VAL A 128 21.24 6.69 6.85
N LYS A 129 21.40 6.68 5.52
CA LYS A 129 22.06 7.76 4.78
C LYS A 129 21.13 8.93 4.56
N GLU A 130 21.65 10.14 4.74
CA GLU A 130 20.88 11.38 4.57
C GLU A 130 20.38 11.61 3.15
N ASP A 131 21.11 11.11 2.14
CA ASP A 131 20.70 11.17 0.74
C ASP A 131 19.57 10.17 0.39
N GLY A 132 19.23 9.28 1.33
CA GLY A 132 18.25 8.22 1.18
C GLY A 132 18.65 7.14 0.18
N SER A 133 19.91 7.04 -0.23
CA SER A 133 20.38 6.04 -1.20
C SER A 133 20.28 4.60 -0.69
N ASP A 134 20.15 4.40 0.62
CA ASP A 134 19.99 3.09 1.25
C ASP A 134 18.57 2.82 1.76
N SER A 135 17.58 3.62 1.36
CA SER A 135 16.18 3.38 1.70
C SER A 135 15.39 2.88 0.48
N PHE A 136 15.23 1.57 0.39
CA PHE A 136 14.53 0.91 -0.71
C PHE A 136 13.83 -0.35 -0.20
N ALA A 137 13.00 -0.96 -1.05
CA ALA A 137 12.36 -2.21 -0.71
C ALA A 137 13.21 -3.42 -1.08
N VAL A 138 13.09 -4.48 -0.27
CA VAL A 138 13.71 -5.78 -0.47
C VAL A 138 12.64 -6.87 -0.35
N PRO A 139 12.60 -7.85 -1.27
CA PRO A 139 11.72 -9.01 -1.13
C PRO A 139 12.22 -9.89 0.03
N ILE A 140 11.29 -10.44 0.81
CA ILE A 140 11.56 -11.39 1.90
C ILE A 140 11.14 -12.80 1.47
N LEU A 141 9.91 -12.96 0.98
CA LEU A 141 9.36 -14.23 0.51
C LEU A 141 8.63 -14.04 -0.81
N HIS A 142 8.69 -15.06 -1.67
CA HIS A 142 7.90 -15.11 -2.89
C HIS A 142 6.40 -15.26 -2.56
N GLU A 143 5.51 -14.91 -3.50
CA GLU A 143 4.07 -15.05 -3.33
C GLU A 143 3.62 -16.49 -3.02
N ASP A 144 4.30 -17.49 -3.57
CA ASP A 144 3.97 -18.91 -3.38
C ASP A 144 4.54 -19.52 -2.09
N ASP A 145 5.43 -18.80 -1.41
CA ASP A 145 6.24 -19.34 -0.33
C ASP A 145 5.49 -19.44 1.00
N PHE A 146 4.52 -18.56 1.24
CA PHE A 146 3.70 -18.54 2.45
C PHE A 146 2.25 -18.20 2.09
N PRO A 147 1.41 -19.21 1.79
CA PRO A 147 0.05 -18.98 1.36
C PRO A 147 -0.80 -18.49 2.54
N ILE A 148 -1.28 -17.26 2.46
CA ILE A 148 -2.25 -16.67 3.37
C ILE A 148 -3.40 -16.09 2.53
N ALA A 149 -4.59 -15.99 3.12
CA ALA A 149 -5.70 -15.25 2.54
C ALA A 149 -5.84 -13.89 3.26
N VAL A 150 -6.07 -12.84 2.48
CA VAL A 150 -6.32 -11.48 2.97
C VAL A 150 -7.69 -11.01 2.49
N LEU A 151 -8.69 -11.12 3.36
CA LEU A 151 -10.03 -10.61 3.11
C LEU A 151 -10.06 -9.10 3.35
N SER A 152 -10.13 -8.33 2.26
CA SER A 152 -10.27 -6.88 2.31
C SER A 152 -11.74 -6.49 2.49
N VAL A 153 -12.11 -6.19 3.74
CA VAL A 153 -13.47 -5.89 4.19
C VAL A 153 -13.76 -4.39 4.08
N MET A 154 -14.65 -4.04 3.16
CA MET A 154 -15.14 -2.69 2.96
C MET A 154 -16.36 -2.42 3.86
N VAL A 155 -16.22 -1.48 4.80
CA VAL A 155 -17.29 -1.11 5.75
C VAL A 155 -17.86 0.29 5.50
N ALA A 156 -17.11 1.15 4.81
CA ALA A 156 -17.56 2.49 4.47
C ALA A 156 -16.97 2.94 3.13
N THR A 157 -17.73 3.79 2.42
CA THR A 157 -17.33 4.39 1.13
C THR A 157 -17.06 5.90 1.24
N ASN A 158 -17.07 6.43 2.46
CA ASN A 158 -16.90 7.86 2.67
C ASN A 158 -15.43 8.26 2.48
N ARG A 159 -15.21 9.42 1.87
CA ARG A 159 -13.86 9.99 1.71
C ARG A 159 -13.18 10.14 3.08
N LYS A 160 -11.87 9.84 3.12
CA LYS A 160 -11.04 9.99 4.30
C LYS A 160 -11.09 11.45 4.78
N LYS A 161 -11.43 11.66 6.06
CA LYS A 161 -11.45 12.99 6.68
C LYS A 161 -10.05 13.61 6.79
N VAL A 162 -9.03 12.77 7.03
CA VAL A 162 -7.62 13.17 7.14
C VAL A 162 -6.80 12.33 6.16
N LEU A 163 -6.05 12.98 5.27
CA LEU A 163 -5.17 12.27 4.33
C LEU A 163 -3.95 11.69 5.06
N SER A 164 -3.46 10.53 4.62
CA SER A 164 -2.33 9.83 5.28
C SER A 164 -1.12 10.72 5.49
N ARG A 165 -0.68 11.48 4.48
CA ARG A 165 0.47 12.39 4.58
C ARG A 165 0.29 13.44 5.68
N ALA A 166 -0.90 14.06 5.74
CA ALA A 166 -1.21 15.08 6.75
C ALA A 166 -1.34 14.45 8.15
N GLY A 167 -1.99 13.29 8.24
CA GLY A 167 -2.14 12.54 9.49
C GLY A 167 -0.80 12.09 10.06
N MET A 168 0.05 11.46 9.25
CA MET A 168 1.40 11.03 9.65
C MET A 168 2.25 12.19 10.15
N LYS A 169 2.27 13.31 9.42
CA LYS A 169 3.00 14.52 9.82
C LYS A 169 2.51 15.02 11.19
N ARG A 170 1.20 15.17 11.35
CA ARG A 170 0.60 15.61 12.62
C ARG A 170 0.97 14.65 13.76
N THR A 171 0.86 13.34 13.54
CA THR A 171 1.22 12.33 14.54
C THR A 171 2.67 12.49 14.99
N VAL A 172 3.61 12.60 14.05
CA VAL A 172 5.04 12.79 14.35
C VAL A 172 5.28 14.06 15.16
N GLU A 173 4.62 15.16 14.79
CA GLU A 173 4.84 16.47 15.40
C GLU A 173 4.20 16.63 16.78
N THR A 174 3.13 15.87 17.08
CA THR A 174 2.25 16.22 18.21
C THR A 174 1.81 15.06 19.09
N SER A 175 1.93 13.81 18.65
CA SER A 175 1.42 12.68 19.43
C SER A 175 2.41 12.26 20.52
N PRO A 176 2.02 12.28 21.81
CA PRO A 176 2.89 11.81 22.89
C PRO A 176 3.14 10.31 22.82
N PHE A 177 2.30 9.56 22.10
CA PHE A 177 2.46 8.10 21.91
C PHE A 177 3.42 7.74 20.78
N TYR A 178 3.88 8.72 19.98
CA TYR A 178 4.74 8.43 18.84
C TYR A 178 6.10 7.86 19.25
N GLN A 179 6.64 8.26 20.41
CA GLN A 179 7.89 7.69 20.90
C GLN A 179 7.74 6.19 21.21
N GLY A 180 6.67 5.79 21.91
CA GLY A 180 6.41 4.37 22.19
C GLY A 180 6.19 3.52 20.93
N TRP A 181 5.70 4.11 19.84
CA TRP A 181 5.69 3.46 18.53
C TRP A 181 7.13 3.21 18.02
N LEU A 182 7.98 4.23 18.03
CA LEU A 182 9.37 4.10 17.58
C LEU A 182 10.18 3.11 18.42
N ASP A 183 9.91 3.05 19.73
CA ASP A 183 10.60 2.16 20.67
C ASP A 183 10.27 0.67 20.42
N THR A 184 9.15 0.36 19.75
CA THR A 184 8.68 -1.02 19.59
C THR A 184 8.66 -1.52 18.15
N VAL A 185 8.63 -0.64 17.15
CA VAL A 185 8.43 -1.03 15.74
C VAL A 185 9.57 -1.86 15.15
N GLU A 186 10.82 -1.64 15.57
CA GLU A 186 11.95 -2.46 15.09
C GLU A 186 11.90 -3.88 15.66
N HIS A 187 11.42 -4.04 16.92
CA HIS A 187 11.20 -5.35 17.51
C HIS A 187 10.07 -6.09 16.81
N ASP A 188 8.92 -5.45 16.61
CA ASP A 188 7.79 -6.03 15.85
C ASP A 188 8.25 -6.48 14.44
N LEU A 189 9.07 -5.67 13.76
CA LEU A 189 9.60 -6.01 12.44
C LEU A 189 10.52 -7.23 12.49
N SER A 190 11.39 -7.32 13.50
CA SER A 190 12.25 -8.50 13.69
C SER A 190 11.43 -9.76 13.94
N GLU A 191 10.40 -9.68 14.78
CA GLU A 191 9.49 -10.81 15.04
C GLU A 191 8.67 -11.17 13.80
N LEU A 192 8.22 -10.20 13.01
CA LEU A 192 7.51 -10.47 11.75
C LEU A 192 8.41 -11.25 10.80
N LYS A 193 9.67 -10.86 10.67
CA LYS A 193 10.64 -11.55 9.81
C LYS A 193 10.87 -12.99 10.29
N HIS A 194 10.91 -13.21 11.60
CA HIS A 194 11.01 -14.54 12.17
C HIS A 194 9.74 -15.38 11.92
N ALA A 195 8.55 -14.79 12.07
CA ALA A 195 7.28 -15.45 11.75
C ALA A 195 7.24 -15.88 10.27
N LEU A 196 7.71 -15.00 9.37
CA LEU A 196 7.83 -15.33 7.96
C LEU A 196 8.83 -16.47 7.72
N GLU A 197 10.01 -16.43 8.33
CA GLU A 197 11.02 -17.48 8.21
C GLU A 197 10.48 -18.86 8.62
N LEU A 198 9.72 -18.92 9.72
CA LEU A 198 9.14 -20.16 10.25
C LEU A 198 7.78 -20.54 9.64
N ARG A 199 7.19 -19.68 8.81
CA ARG A 199 5.79 -19.81 8.35
C ARG A 199 4.79 -19.89 9.51
N ASP A 200 5.07 -19.17 10.57
CA ASP A 200 4.24 -19.09 11.77
C ASP A 200 3.11 -18.06 11.53
N PHE A 201 1.94 -18.58 11.15
CA PHE A 201 0.76 -17.76 10.85
C PHE A 201 0.21 -17.08 12.10
N THR A 202 0.17 -17.79 13.22
CA THR A 202 -0.27 -17.27 14.52
C THR A 202 0.55 -16.03 14.90
N LEU A 203 1.89 -16.16 14.88
CA LEU A 203 2.78 -15.06 15.24
C LEU A 203 2.66 -13.89 14.25
N LEU A 204 2.62 -14.16 12.94
CA LEU A 204 2.40 -13.15 11.91
C LEU A 204 1.13 -12.33 12.21
N GLY A 205 0.02 -13.03 12.46
CA GLY A 205 -1.28 -12.44 12.72
C GLY A 205 -1.32 -11.60 14.00
N GLU A 206 -0.79 -12.13 15.10
CA GLU A 206 -0.71 -11.41 16.38
C GLU A 206 0.12 -10.13 16.27
N ILE A 207 1.23 -10.16 15.53
CA ILE A 207 2.04 -8.96 15.30
C ILE A 207 1.30 -7.96 14.42
N ALA A 208 0.69 -8.41 13.32
CA ALA A 208 -0.05 -7.53 12.42
C ALA A 208 -1.19 -6.79 13.14
N GLU A 209 -1.92 -7.50 14.01
CA GLU A 209 -3.04 -6.96 14.78
C GLU A 209 -2.58 -5.94 15.82
N ARG A 210 -1.60 -6.30 16.67
CA ARG A 210 -1.10 -5.36 17.68
C ARG A 210 -0.40 -4.15 17.04
N ASN A 211 0.32 -4.34 15.94
CA ASN A 211 1.00 -3.25 15.25
C ASN A 211 -0.01 -2.27 14.66
N ALA A 212 -1.10 -2.75 14.03
CA ALA A 212 -2.17 -1.90 13.53
C ALA A 212 -2.79 -1.06 14.67
N LEU A 213 -3.13 -1.68 15.79
CA LEU A 213 -3.70 -0.98 16.94
C LEU A 213 -2.72 0.05 17.54
N LYS A 214 -1.43 -0.29 17.67
CA LYS A 214 -0.39 0.66 18.10
C LYS A 214 -0.29 1.85 17.15
N MET A 215 -0.33 1.63 15.83
CA MET A 215 -0.32 2.71 14.84
C MET A 215 -1.52 3.65 15.05
N HIS A 216 -2.73 3.10 15.18
CA HIS A 216 -3.93 3.90 15.42
C HIS A 216 -3.92 4.61 16.78
N ALA A 217 -3.34 4.02 17.82
CA ALA A 217 -3.18 4.70 19.11
C ALA A 217 -2.39 6.02 18.95
N THR A 218 -1.35 6.04 18.10
CA THR A 218 -0.60 7.27 17.83
C THR A 218 -1.46 8.37 17.21
N THR A 219 -2.48 8.04 16.41
CA THR A 219 -3.37 9.05 15.82
C THR A 219 -4.35 9.61 16.84
N LEU A 220 -4.78 8.80 17.81
CA LEU A 220 -5.61 9.24 18.94
C LEU A 220 -4.86 10.23 19.85
N GLY A 221 -3.55 10.06 20.01
CA GLY A 221 -2.71 10.97 20.79
C GLY A 221 -2.32 12.27 20.07
N ALA A 222 -2.52 12.38 18.75
CA ALA A 222 -2.14 13.56 17.98
C ALA A 222 -2.94 14.81 18.39
N ASN A 223 -2.47 16.01 18.02
CA ASN A 223 -3.13 17.28 18.28
C ASN A 223 -3.36 18.09 16.98
N PRO A 224 -4.61 18.35 16.55
CA PRO A 224 -5.84 17.79 17.10
C PRO A 224 -5.97 16.29 16.83
N PRO A 225 -6.59 15.52 17.74
CA PRO A 225 -6.68 14.07 17.64
C PRO A 225 -7.55 13.66 16.47
N PHE A 226 -7.27 12.47 15.94
CA PHE A 226 -8.06 11.90 14.86
C PHE A 226 -8.01 10.37 14.88
N TYR A 227 -9.02 9.77 14.27
CA TYR A 227 -9.12 8.33 14.09
C TYR A 227 -9.58 8.02 12.67
N TYR A 228 -9.18 6.84 12.21
CA TYR A 228 -9.52 6.34 10.88
C TYR A 228 -10.69 5.35 10.90
N TRP A 229 -10.84 4.61 12.01
CA TRP A 229 -11.90 3.62 12.18
C TRP A 229 -13.28 4.26 12.39
N GLN A 230 -14.32 3.47 12.20
CA GLN A 230 -15.71 3.80 12.48
C GLN A 230 -16.33 2.68 13.33
N SER A 231 -17.58 2.83 13.78
CA SER A 231 -18.28 1.77 14.51
C SER A 231 -18.27 0.45 13.75
N ALA A 232 -18.52 0.51 12.44
CA ALA A 232 -18.47 -0.65 11.55
C ALA A 232 -17.09 -1.32 11.49
N THR A 233 -16.01 -0.56 11.66
CA THR A 233 -14.66 -1.15 11.78
C THR A 233 -14.56 -1.99 13.05
N MET A 234 -15.05 -1.46 14.18
CA MET A 234 -15.02 -2.16 15.47
C MET A 234 -15.83 -3.45 15.42
N GLU A 235 -17.01 -3.43 14.79
CA GLU A 235 -17.84 -4.62 14.59
C GLU A 235 -17.06 -5.75 13.87
N VAL A 236 -16.28 -5.41 12.83
CA VAL A 236 -15.44 -6.38 12.13
C VAL A 236 -14.30 -6.89 13.00
N MET A 237 -13.63 -6.01 13.75
CA MET A 237 -12.53 -6.42 14.65
C MET A 237 -13.01 -7.36 15.76
N GLU A 238 -14.16 -7.08 16.36
CA GLU A 238 -14.81 -7.95 17.36
C GLU A 238 -15.22 -9.29 16.75
N ALA A 239 -15.75 -9.29 15.52
CA ALA A 239 -16.08 -10.53 14.82
C ALA A 239 -14.83 -11.39 14.56
N VAL A 240 -13.71 -10.80 14.14
CA VAL A 240 -12.44 -11.52 13.96
C VAL A 240 -11.95 -12.16 15.26
N GLN A 241 -12.05 -11.43 16.38
CA GLN A 241 -11.70 -11.98 17.70
C GLN A 241 -12.62 -13.13 18.11
N ASN A 242 -13.91 -13.05 17.79
CA ASN A 242 -14.88 -14.13 18.04
C ASN A 242 -14.62 -15.36 17.15
N ILE A 243 -14.27 -15.16 15.88
CA ILE A 243 -13.85 -16.23 14.98
C ILE A 243 -12.62 -16.95 15.56
N ARG A 244 -11.64 -16.18 16.04
CA ARG A 244 -10.42 -16.71 16.69
C ARG A 244 -10.72 -17.49 17.96
N SER A 245 -11.66 -17.04 18.80
CA SER A 245 -12.05 -17.78 20.01
C SER A 245 -12.79 -19.10 19.74
N GLN A 246 -13.32 -19.28 18.52
CA GLN A 246 -13.93 -20.52 18.04
C GLN A 246 -12.90 -21.51 17.43
N GLY A 247 -11.61 -21.16 17.45
CA GLY A 247 -10.53 -22.02 16.97
C GLY A 247 -10.18 -21.87 15.49
N ILE A 248 -10.69 -20.83 14.81
CA ILE A 248 -10.28 -20.48 13.44
C ILE A 248 -9.29 -19.33 13.52
N GLU A 249 -8.06 -19.53 13.07
CA GLU A 249 -7.04 -18.49 13.12
C GLU A 249 -7.37 -17.34 12.15
N ALA A 250 -7.77 -16.21 12.73
CA ALA A 250 -8.04 -14.98 12.01
C ALA A 250 -7.51 -13.78 12.80
N TYR A 251 -6.92 -12.84 12.06
CA TYR A 251 -6.32 -11.63 12.61
C TYR A 251 -6.65 -10.45 11.71
N PHE A 252 -6.60 -9.23 12.24
CA PHE A 252 -6.88 -8.05 11.43
C PHE A 252 -5.70 -7.09 11.36
N THR A 253 -5.66 -6.30 10.29
CA THR A 253 -4.83 -5.11 10.18
C THR A 253 -5.59 -3.99 9.49
N MET A 254 -5.06 -2.77 9.59
CA MET A 254 -5.72 -1.56 9.14
C MET A 254 -4.72 -0.53 8.63
N ASP A 255 -5.16 0.24 7.62
CA ASP A 255 -4.43 1.40 7.11
C ASP A 255 -5.05 2.70 7.64
N ALA A 256 -4.66 3.82 7.06
CA ALA A 256 -5.31 5.12 7.20
C ALA A 256 -6.74 5.16 6.59
N GLY A 257 -7.70 4.38 7.10
CA GLY A 257 -9.10 4.36 6.69
C GLY A 257 -9.94 3.37 7.51
N PRO A 258 -11.26 3.29 7.27
CA PRO A 258 -12.16 2.45 8.07
C PRO A 258 -12.17 0.97 7.66
N ASN A 259 -11.65 0.63 6.48
CA ASN A 259 -11.65 -0.75 6.00
C ASN A 259 -10.64 -1.62 6.76
N VAL A 260 -11.05 -2.86 6.99
CA VAL A 260 -10.28 -3.86 7.72
C VAL A 260 -9.74 -4.88 6.71
N LYS A 261 -8.50 -5.33 6.89
CA LYS A 261 -7.96 -6.49 6.17
C LYS A 261 -7.88 -7.60 7.18
N VAL A 262 -8.55 -8.72 6.89
CA VAL A 262 -8.55 -9.89 7.76
C VAL A 262 -7.64 -10.93 7.15
N LEU A 263 -6.62 -11.33 7.90
CA LEU A 263 -5.70 -12.40 7.54
C LEU A 263 -6.28 -13.70 8.09
N CYS A 264 -6.28 -14.75 7.26
CA CYS A 264 -6.64 -16.12 7.64
C CYS A 264 -5.83 -17.12 6.80
N LEU A 265 -5.84 -18.39 7.20
CA LEU A 265 -5.28 -19.45 6.38
C LEU A 265 -6.23 -19.79 5.20
N PRO A 266 -5.71 -20.18 4.02
CA PRO A 266 -6.53 -20.47 2.84
C PRO A 266 -7.65 -21.51 3.10
N GLU A 267 -7.39 -22.53 3.91
CA GLU A 267 -8.36 -23.56 4.27
C GLU A 267 -9.57 -23.05 5.07
N ASP A 268 -9.44 -21.90 5.74
CA ASP A 268 -10.48 -21.28 6.53
C ASP A 268 -11.10 -20.05 5.86
N GLU A 269 -10.56 -19.63 4.72
CA GLU A 269 -10.97 -18.43 3.98
C GLU A 269 -12.48 -18.32 3.82
N GLN A 270 -13.12 -19.36 3.29
CA GLN A 270 -14.56 -19.36 3.03
C GLN A 270 -15.36 -19.25 4.34
N LYS A 271 -14.92 -19.89 5.42
CA LYS A 271 -15.58 -19.82 6.73
C LYS A 271 -15.50 -18.42 7.31
N VAL A 272 -14.32 -17.79 7.25
CA VAL A 272 -14.11 -16.41 7.71
C VAL A 272 -14.93 -15.44 6.87
N TYR A 273 -14.91 -15.59 5.54
CA TYR A 273 -15.71 -14.80 4.62
C TYR A 273 -17.20 -14.86 4.95
N ASP A 274 -17.75 -16.06 5.15
CA ASP A 274 -19.18 -16.24 5.39
C ASP A 274 -19.63 -15.62 6.71
N GLN A 275 -18.79 -15.68 7.75
CA GLN A 275 -19.06 -15.03 9.04
C GLN A 275 -19.00 -13.50 8.92
N LEU A 276 -17.97 -12.95 8.28
CA LEU A 276 -17.81 -11.51 8.08
C LEU A 276 -18.96 -10.92 7.23
N LYS A 277 -19.46 -11.68 6.25
CA LYS A 277 -20.56 -11.26 5.38
C LYS A 277 -21.89 -11.10 6.13
N GLN A 278 -22.07 -11.77 7.29
CA GLN A 278 -23.28 -11.60 8.10
C GLN A 278 -23.33 -10.26 8.84
N ILE A 279 -22.21 -9.55 8.94
CA ILE A 279 -22.14 -8.28 9.64
C ILE A 279 -22.87 -7.21 8.81
N PRO A 280 -23.96 -6.59 9.30
CA PRO A 280 -24.78 -5.68 8.49
C PRO A 280 -24.03 -4.45 7.94
N SER A 281 -22.95 -4.04 8.62
CA SER A 281 -22.13 -2.90 8.24
C SER A 281 -21.09 -3.23 7.15
N VAL A 282 -20.86 -4.52 6.85
CA VAL A 282 -19.99 -4.95 5.76
C VAL A 282 -20.68 -4.75 4.41
N LYS A 283 -20.07 -3.94 3.55
CA LYS A 283 -20.59 -3.58 2.23
C LYS A 283 -20.14 -4.54 1.15
N LYS A 284 -18.86 -4.94 1.21
CA LYS A 284 -18.22 -5.85 0.26
C LYS A 284 -16.98 -6.45 0.89
N ILE A 285 -16.68 -7.69 0.52
CA ILE A 285 -15.43 -8.36 0.87
C ILE A 285 -14.75 -8.70 -0.45
N PHE A 286 -13.46 -8.40 -0.54
CA PHE A 286 -12.60 -8.86 -1.61
C PHE A 286 -11.64 -9.89 -1.03
N THR A 287 -11.65 -11.09 -1.57
CA THR A 287 -10.68 -12.12 -1.25
C THR A 287 -9.41 -11.84 -2.05
N CYS A 288 -8.28 -11.67 -1.36
CA CYS A 288 -6.99 -11.42 -1.97
C CYS A 288 -5.95 -12.42 -1.46
N HIS A 289 -4.93 -12.69 -2.27
CA HIS A 289 -3.79 -13.54 -1.92
C HIS A 289 -2.47 -12.80 -2.15
N PRO A 290 -1.33 -13.29 -1.61
CA PRO A 290 -0.01 -12.87 -2.05
C PRO A 290 0.07 -12.88 -3.58
N GLY A 291 0.52 -11.77 -4.16
CA GLY A 291 0.55 -11.56 -5.60
C GLY A 291 1.90 -11.07 -6.12
N PRO A 292 2.03 -10.97 -7.45
CA PRO A 292 3.29 -10.61 -8.10
C PRO A 292 3.62 -9.13 -7.95
N GLY A 293 4.89 -8.80 -8.22
CA GLY A 293 5.38 -7.42 -8.30
C GLY A 293 5.00 -6.73 -9.61
N VAL A 294 5.66 -5.60 -9.90
CA VAL A 294 5.44 -4.86 -11.14
C VAL A 294 5.83 -5.69 -12.37
N THR A 295 4.96 -5.67 -13.39
CA THR A 295 5.22 -6.27 -14.70
C THR A 295 5.04 -5.25 -15.83
N PHE A 296 5.71 -5.47 -16.96
CA PHE A 296 5.49 -4.68 -18.17
C PHE A 296 4.56 -5.42 -19.13
N LEU A 297 3.47 -4.77 -19.52
CA LEU A 297 2.54 -5.29 -20.52
C LEU A 297 3.12 -5.10 -21.95
N PRO A 298 2.78 -5.98 -22.91
CA PRO A 298 3.15 -5.80 -24.31
C PRO A 298 2.60 -4.49 -24.89
N THR A 299 3.38 -3.83 -25.76
CA THR A 299 2.93 -2.63 -26.48
C THR A 299 1.83 -3.00 -27.49
N GLY A 300 0.59 -2.58 -27.24
CA GLY A 300 -0.57 -2.81 -28.11
C GLY A 300 -1.85 -3.24 -27.39
N GLU A 301 -1.78 -3.67 -26.12
CA GLU A 301 -2.97 -4.08 -25.33
C GLU A 301 -3.58 -2.93 -24.51
N ALA A 302 -2.90 -1.77 -24.40
CA ALA A 302 -3.40 -0.63 -23.64
C ALA A 302 -4.43 0.26 -24.38
N ASP A 303 -4.69 -0.01 -25.66
CA ASP A 303 -5.69 0.70 -26.48
C ASP A 303 -7.03 -0.06 -26.57
N VAL A 304 -7.21 -1.14 -25.82
CA VAL A 304 -8.45 -1.92 -25.79
C VAL A 304 -8.87 -2.19 -24.35
N CYS A 305 -9.35 -1.15 -23.66
CA CYS A 305 -10.41 -1.24 -22.65
C CYS A 305 -11.04 0.14 -22.40
#